data_AF-A0A3D6DIE8-F1
#
_entry.id   AF-A0A3D6DIE8-F1
#
_cell.length_a   1.000
_cell.length_b   1.000
_cell.length_c   1.000
_cell.angle_alpha   90.00
_cell.angle_beta   90.00
_cell.angle_gamma   90.00
#
_symmetry.space_group_name_H-M   'P 1'
#
loop_
_entity.id
_entity.type
_entity.pdbx_description
1 polymer ?
#
loop_
_entity_poly.entity_id
_entity_poly.type
_entity_poly.pdbx_seq_one_letter_code
_entity_poly.pdbx_strand_id
1 'polypeptide(L)'
;MIFGNDHRDKTEHPGPFASFSPPPPPDYTRPDAWAARPVIAPIRHWPSRVPALPVSPENEQNPVHTFFIHPTTFRGLGAGWNAAWDDAEIATITDEWPLRHQASVFRAVGRVTAPRYRQAHLRTFFLRGADSQAALELAYSDIRRAFLHFLQAIGNETPIIIAGHSQGSHHGWRILQEFFDGTGLQSRLVAAYLPGYPIPGSSLHHIPFADREAHVGAVHGWMTFSESFV
;
A
#
# COMPACT_ATOMS: atom_id res chain seq x y z
N MET A 1 -9.21 20.33 -2.53
CA MET A 1 -9.63 19.03 -3.11
C MET A 1 -8.36 18.25 -3.41
N ILE A 2 -8.22 17.02 -2.89
CA ILE A 2 -6.99 16.21 -3.03
C ILE A 2 -6.78 15.71 -4.45
N PHE A 3 -7.76 15.84 -5.33
CA PHE A 3 -7.59 15.69 -6.77
C PHE A 3 -7.71 17.07 -7.40
N GLY A 4 -6.72 17.45 -8.22
CA GLY A 4 -6.81 18.65 -9.02
C GLY A 4 -7.93 18.48 -10.05
N ASN A 5 -8.56 19.58 -10.46
CA ASN A 5 -9.61 19.55 -11.48
C ASN A 5 -9.04 19.38 -12.91
N ASP A 6 -7.72 19.39 -13.07
CA ASP A 6 -7.09 19.25 -14.38
C ASP A 6 -6.95 17.76 -14.76
N HIS A 7 -7.84 17.31 -15.64
CA HIS A 7 -7.86 15.94 -16.14
C HIS A 7 -6.57 15.54 -16.90
N ARG A 8 -5.77 16.51 -17.36
CA ARG A 8 -4.50 16.24 -18.05
C ARG A 8 -3.49 15.56 -17.14
N ASP A 9 -3.55 15.80 -15.84
CA ASP A 9 -2.71 15.12 -14.83
C ASP A 9 -2.80 13.58 -14.93
N LYS A 10 -3.98 13.07 -15.30
CA LYS A 10 -4.23 11.64 -15.46
C LYS A 10 -3.76 11.08 -16.80
N THR A 11 -3.56 11.92 -17.81
CA THR A 11 -3.42 11.46 -19.21
C THR A 11 -2.20 12.03 -19.95
N GLU A 12 -1.46 12.97 -19.35
CA GLU A 12 -0.21 13.48 -19.91
C GLU A 12 0.84 12.37 -19.96
N HIS A 13 1.34 12.09 -21.16
CA HIS A 13 2.44 11.16 -21.37
C HIS A 13 3.77 11.92 -21.38
N PRO A 14 4.66 11.74 -20.37
CA PRO A 14 5.87 12.55 -20.23
C PRO A 14 7.00 12.15 -21.20
N GLY A 15 6.79 11.08 -21.99
CA GLY A 15 7.79 10.46 -22.87
C GLY A 15 8.10 9.03 -22.43
N PRO A 16 8.90 8.27 -23.19
CA PRO A 16 9.21 6.87 -22.87
C PRO A 16 9.85 6.73 -21.49
N PHE A 17 9.48 5.70 -20.72
CA PHE A 17 10.00 5.45 -19.37
C PHE A 17 11.54 5.35 -19.36
N ALA A 18 12.10 4.69 -20.38
CA ALA A 18 13.55 4.53 -20.54
C ALA A 18 14.33 5.85 -20.69
N SER A 19 13.65 6.96 -20.97
CA SER A 19 14.26 8.30 -21.07
C SER A 19 14.49 8.95 -19.70
N PHE A 20 13.92 8.38 -18.63
CA PHE A 20 14.00 8.90 -17.27
C PHE A 20 14.99 8.08 -16.45
N SER A 21 15.91 8.75 -15.77
CA SER A 21 16.73 8.11 -14.73
C SER A 21 15.86 7.88 -13.49
N PRO A 22 15.71 6.63 -13.01
CA PRO A 22 14.93 6.39 -11.80
C PRO A 22 15.61 7.04 -10.58
N PRO A 23 14.85 7.62 -9.64
CA PRO A 23 15.40 8.07 -8.37
C PRO A 23 16.13 6.92 -7.65
N PRO A 24 17.12 7.20 -6.79
CA PRO A 24 17.77 6.17 -5.99
C PRO A 24 16.76 5.32 -5.20
N PRO A 25 16.99 4.00 -5.05
CA PRO A 25 16.11 3.15 -4.26
C PRO A 25 16.15 3.53 -2.76
N PRO A 26 15.03 3.34 -2.02
CA PRO A 26 15.05 3.42 -0.56
C PRO A 26 15.93 2.32 0.04
N ASP A 27 16.63 2.66 1.13
CA ASP A 27 17.33 1.70 1.99
C ASP A 27 16.47 1.40 3.24
N TYR A 28 15.81 0.25 3.22
CA TYR A 28 14.87 -0.16 4.26
C TYR A 28 15.52 -0.58 5.59
N THR A 29 16.85 -0.59 5.68
CA THR A 29 17.53 -0.68 6.99
C THR A 29 17.38 0.62 7.78
N ARG A 30 17.21 1.74 7.10
CA ARG A 30 17.10 3.07 7.71
C ARG A 30 15.67 3.38 8.17
N PRO A 31 15.48 4.09 9.29
CA PRO A 31 14.16 4.49 9.77
C PRO A 31 13.37 5.40 8.82
N ASP A 32 14.03 6.29 8.09
CA ASP A 32 13.42 7.29 7.20
C ASP A 32 12.77 6.68 5.95
N ALA A 33 13.21 5.50 5.53
CA ALA A 33 12.59 4.71 4.46
C ALA A 33 11.19 4.16 4.82
N TRP A 34 10.70 4.40 6.04
CA TRP A 34 9.40 3.95 6.52
C TRP A 34 8.52 5.15 6.87
N ALA A 35 7.34 5.23 6.26
CA ALA A 35 6.32 6.22 6.60
C ALA A 35 5.67 5.90 7.96
N ALA A 36 5.59 4.61 8.30
CA ALA A 36 5.26 4.14 9.63
C ALA A 36 6.10 2.91 9.98
N ARG A 37 6.65 2.89 11.19
CA ARG A 37 7.38 1.72 11.73
C ARG A 37 7.10 1.60 13.22
N PRO A 38 6.69 0.42 13.72
CA PRO A 38 6.40 0.23 15.13
C PRO A 38 7.59 0.63 16.02
N VAL A 39 7.30 1.14 17.22
CA VAL A 39 8.27 1.72 18.18
C VAL A 39 9.00 2.99 17.72
N ILE A 40 9.50 3.05 16.49
CA ILE A 40 10.37 4.14 16.00
C ILE A 40 9.55 5.34 15.50
N ALA A 41 8.58 5.09 14.62
CA ALA A 41 7.71 6.10 14.02
C ALA A 41 6.28 5.52 13.90
N PRO A 42 5.60 5.24 15.02
CA PRO A 42 4.28 4.64 14.98
C PRO A 42 3.24 5.67 14.52
N ILE A 43 2.18 5.18 13.85
CA ILE A 43 0.99 6.01 13.56
C ILE A 43 0.36 6.43 14.89
N ARG A 44 0.28 7.74 15.14
CA ARG A 44 -0.27 8.29 16.40
C ARG A 44 -1.76 8.60 16.35
N HIS A 45 -2.32 8.67 15.15
CA HIS A 45 -3.73 8.98 14.95
C HIS A 45 -4.62 7.78 15.29
N TRP A 46 -5.79 8.09 15.85
CA TRP A 46 -6.90 7.16 16.00
C TRP A 46 -8.08 7.67 15.16
N PRO A 47 -8.92 6.78 14.61
CA PRO A 47 -10.16 7.21 13.97
C PRO A 47 -11.06 7.94 15.00
N SER A 48 -11.63 9.07 14.61
CA SER A 48 -12.36 9.97 15.53
C SER A 48 -13.68 9.41 16.07
N ARG A 49 -14.17 8.30 15.51
CA ARG A 49 -15.46 7.68 15.85
C ARG A 49 -15.32 6.36 16.61
N VAL A 50 -14.13 6.03 17.11
CA VAL A 50 -13.97 4.84 17.97
C VAL A 50 -14.46 5.19 19.39
N PRO A 51 -15.53 4.55 19.91
CA PRO A 51 -16.16 4.95 21.18
C PRO A 51 -15.24 4.82 22.40
N ALA A 52 -14.35 3.84 22.38
CA ALA A 52 -13.29 3.65 23.36
C ALA A 52 -12.00 3.28 22.62
N LEU A 53 -10.91 3.97 22.93
CA LEU A 53 -9.62 3.65 22.32
C LEU A 53 -9.18 2.25 22.78
N PRO A 54 -8.84 1.34 21.85
CA PRO A 54 -8.32 0.03 22.23
C PRO A 54 -6.93 0.19 22.86
N VAL A 55 -6.47 -0.87 23.53
CA VAL A 55 -5.10 -0.92 24.05
C VAL A 55 -4.13 -0.70 22.89
N SER A 56 -3.09 0.09 23.13
CA SER A 56 -2.09 0.33 22.10
C SER A 56 -1.38 -1.00 21.75
N PRO A 57 -1.32 -1.39 20.47
CA PRO A 57 -0.70 -2.65 20.05
C PRO A 57 0.82 -2.69 20.30
N GLU A 58 1.43 -1.53 20.56
CA GLU A 58 2.83 -1.43 20.99
C GLU A 58 3.08 -2.12 22.34
N ASN A 59 2.04 -2.23 23.20
CA ASN A 59 2.14 -2.83 24.53
C ASN A 59 1.71 -4.31 24.56
N GLU A 60 1.29 -4.87 23.42
CA GLU A 60 0.82 -6.25 23.33
C GLU A 60 1.97 -7.24 23.08
N GLN A 61 1.87 -8.44 23.65
CA GLN A 61 2.95 -9.42 23.65
C GLN A 61 3.04 -10.27 22.36
N ASN A 62 2.01 -10.26 21.51
CA ASN A 62 2.04 -10.86 20.17
C ASN A 62 0.93 -10.27 19.26
N PRO A 63 0.98 -8.98 18.92
CA PRO A 63 -0.05 -8.37 18.10
C PRO A 63 0.03 -8.88 16.66
N VAL A 64 -1.09 -8.85 15.95
CA VAL A 64 -1.09 -8.93 14.49
C VAL A 64 -0.24 -7.77 13.93
N HIS A 65 0.49 -8.00 12.83
CA HIS A 65 1.22 -6.93 12.15
C HIS A 65 0.62 -6.64 10.78
N THR A 66 0.28 -5.38 10.56
CA THR A 66 -0.21 -4.90 9.28
C THR A 66 0.94 -4.34 8.47
N PHE A 67 1.15 -4.92 7.29
CA PHE A 67 1.96 -4.30 6.24
C PHE A 67 1.03 -3.46 5.37
N PHE A 68 1.04 -2.14 5.61
CA PHE A 68 0.19 -1.18 4.92
C PHE A 68 0.93 -0.54 3.74
N ILE A 69 0.36 -0.64 2.55
CA ILE A 69 0.90 -0.05 1.32
C ILE A 69 0.02 1.13 0.94
N HIS A 70 0.54 2.34 1.12
CA HIS A 70 -0.19 3.57 0.81
C HIS A 70 -0.46 3.68 -0.71
N PRO A 71 -1.52 4.39 -1.15
CA PRO A 71 -1.75 4.70 -2.55
C PRO A 71 -0.66 5.63 -3.10
N THR A 72 -0.69 5.89 -4.40
CA THR A 72 0.10 6.97 -4.97
C THR A 72 -0.47 8.33 -4.55
N THR A 73 0.38 9.20 -4.03
CA THR A 73 0.16 10.63 -3.83
C THR A 73 0.94 11.44 -4.87
N PHE A 74 1.68 10.76 -5.77
CA PHE A 74 2.46 11.37 -6.84
C PHE A 74 1.60 11.69 -8.07
N ARG A 75 1.61 12.97 -8.41
CA ARG A 75 0.78 13.61 -9.43
C ARG A 75 1.40 14.94 -9.86
N GLY A 76 0.83 15.58 -10.88
CA GLY A 76 1.21 16.89 -11.37
C GLY A 76 1.64 16.87 -12.84
N LEU A 77 1.37 17.99 -13.53
CA LEU A 77 1.81 18.18 -14.90
C LEU A 77 3.33 18.33 -14.97
N GLY A 78 3.93 17.81 -16.03
CA GLY A 78 5.39 17.85 -16.25
C GLY A 78 6.18 16.89 -15.36
N ALA A 79 5.51 16.11 -14.50
CA ALA A 79 6.17 15.14 -13.64
C ALA A 79 6.63 13.89 -14.43
N GLY A 80 7.75 13.29 -14.04
CA GLY A 80 8.23 12.01 -14.59
C GLY A 80 7.39 10.80 -14.16
N TRP A 81 7.90 9.58 -14.37
CA TRP A 81 7.15 8.34 -14.12
C TRP A 81 7.04 7.91 -12.66
N ASN A 82 8.08 8.16 -11.85
CA ASN A 82 8.12 7.79 -10.44
C ASN A 82 8.66 8.93 -9.60
N ALA A 83 8.09 9.11 -8.41
CA ALA A 83 8.58 10.05 -7.42
C ALA A 83 9.87 9.56 -6.75
N ALA A 84 10.69 10.49 -6.28
CA ALA A 84 11.68 10.16 -5.26
C ALA A 84 10.95 9.73 -3.98
N TRP A 85 11.44 8.69 -3.30
CA TRP A 85 10.76 8.13 -2.12
C TRP A 85 10.84 9.06 -0.90
N ASP A 86 11.81 9.99 -0.92
CA ASP A 86 12.15 10.97 0.11
C ASP A 86 11.75 12.40 -0.28
N ASP A 87 10.93 12.57 -1.34
CA ASP A 87 10.34 13.87 -1.67
C ASP A 87 9.47 14.36 -0.50
N ALA A 88 9.82 15.52 0.06
CA ALA A 88 9.21 16.03 1.28
C ALA A 88 7.73 16.41 1.13
N GLU A 89 7.31 16.91 -0.05
CA GLU A 89 5.92 17.28 -0.30
C GLU A 89 5.06 16.01 -0.42
N ILE A 90 5.54 15.04 -1.19
CA ILE A 90 4.87 13.74 -1.36
C ILE A 90 4.82 12.99 -0.02
N ALA A 91 5.90 13.02 0.76
CA ALA A 91 5.95 12.43 2.09
C ALA A 91 4.90 13.06 3.02
N THR A 92 4.81 14.39 3.05
CA THR A 92 3.83 15.12 3.87
C THR A 92 2.40 14.73 3.51
N ILE A 93 2.06 14.69 2.21
CA ILE A 93 0.72 14.27 1.76
C ILE A 93 0.45 12.81 2.16
N THR A 94 1.46 11.93 2.04
CA THR A 94 1.35 10.51 2.39
C THR A 94 1.10 10.30 3.89
N ASP A 95 1.74 11.10 4.73
CA ASP A 95 1.66 10.98 6.18
C ASP A 95 0.34 11.59 6.70
N GLU A 96 -0.03 12.78 6.21
CA GLU A 96 -1.23 13.49 6.65
C GLU A 96 -2.53 12.93 6.10
N TRP A 97 -2.48 12.22 4.96
CA TRP A 97 -3.68 11.70 4.32
C TRP A 97 -3.82 10.17 4.35
N PRO A 98 -3.13 9.36 3.53
CA PRO A 98 -3.26 7.90 3.59
C PRO A 98 -2.99 7.30 4.97
N LEU A 99 -1.88 7.67 5.62
CA LEU A 99 -1.52 7.06 6.91
C LEU A 99 -2.53 7.42 7.99
N ARG A 100 -2.92 8.70 8.04
CA ARG A 100 -3.92 9.21 8.99
C ARG A 100 -5.31 8.61 8.78
N HIS A 101 -5.80 8.55 7.54
CA HIS A 101 -7.20 8.23 7.26
C HIS A 101 -7.45 6.78 6.85
N GLN A 102 -6.43 6.07 6.33
CA GLN A 102 -6.56 4.71 5.85
C GLN A 102 -5.81 3.71 6.74
N ALA A 103 -4.54 3.99 7.07
CA ALA A 103 -3.72 3.05 7.84
C ALA A 103 -4.06 3.03 9.35
N SER A 104 -4.51 4.17 9.90
CA SER A 104 -4.76 4.32 11.34
C SER A 104 -5.82 3.36 11.91
N VAL A 105 -6.75 2.87 11.08
CA VAL A 105 -7.77 1.90 11.51
C VAL A 105 -7.13 0.59 11.98
N PHE A 106 -6.03 0.16 11.35
CA PHE A 106 -5.36 -1.09 11.68
C PHE A 106 -4.63 -1.04 13.03
N ARG A 107 -4.40 0.16 13.57
CA ARG A 107 -3.87 0.31 14.93
C ARG A 107 -4.83 -0.21 16.00
N ALA A 108 -6.13 -0.36 15.69
CA ALA A 108 -7.08 -0.98 16.58
C ALA A 108 -6.93 -2.51 16.69
N VAL A 109 -6.17 -3.12 15.77
CA VAL A 109 -6.01 -4.57 15.65
C VAL A 109 -4.56 -5.00 15.92
N GLY A 110 -3.59 -4.13 15.61
CA GLY A 110 -2.20 -4.51 15.69
C GLY A 110 -1.22 -3.41 15.28
N ARG A 111 0.06 -3.77 15.18
CA ARG A 111 1.12 -2.83 14.80
C ARG A 111 1.08 -2.57 13.30
N VAL A 112 1.39 -1.33 12.88
CA VAL A 112 1.35 -0.93 11.47
C VAL A 112 2.75 -0.58 10.99
N THR A 113 3.18 -1.21 9.90
CA THR A 113 4.40 -0.88 9.17
C THR A 113 4.03 -0.45 7.76
N ALA A 114 4.51 0.71 7.31
CA ALA A 114 4.26 1.25 5.98
C ALA A 114 5.56 1.76 5.36
N PRO A 115 6.02 1.21 4.23
CA PRO A 115 7.24 1.68 3.58
C PRO A 115 7.00 2.98 2.81
N ARG A 116 8.05 3.82 2.69
CA ARG A 116 8.16 4.79 1.59
C ARG A 116 8.70 4.06 0.37
N TYR A 117 8.25 4.42 -0.82
CA TYR A 117 8.67 3.79 -2.08
C TYR A 117 8.61 4.79 -3.22
N ARG A 118 9.28 4.49 -4.35
CA ARG A 118 9.25 5.33 -5.55
C ARG A 118 7.89 5.19 -6.25
N GLN A 119 6.89 5.87 -5.71
CA GLN A 119 5.49 5.81 -6.15
C GLN A 119 5.39 6.08 -7.64
N ALA A 120 4.68 5.22 -8.38
CA ALA A 120 4.39 5.47 -9.77
C ALA A 120 3.33 6.58 -9.90
N HIS A 121 3.48 7.44 -10.89
CA HIS A 121 2.59 8.57 -11.11
C HIS A 121 1.14 8.09 -11.33
N LEU A 122 0.15 8.86 -10.86
CA LEU A 122 -1.28 8.56 -10.98
C LEU A 122 -1.69 8.14 -12.41
N ARG A 123 -1.09 8.77 -13.43
CA ARG A 123 -1.33 8.48 -14.85
C ARG A 123 -1.18 7.00 -15.24
N THR A 124 -0.38 6.23 -14.51
CA THR A 124 -0.16 4.79 -14.80
C THR A 124 -1.43 3.94 -14.72
N PHE A 125 -2.48 4.44 -14.08
CA PHE A 125 -3.80 3.78 -14.02
C PHE A 125 -4.76 4.23 -15.12
N PHE A 126 -4.38 5.21 -15.94
CA PHE A 126 -5.20 5.77 -17.02
C PHE A 126 -4.55 5.57 -18.38
N LEU A 127 -3.22 5.65 -18.44
CA LEU A 127 -2.42 5.32 -19.61
C LEU A 127 -2.09 3.83 -19.58
N ARG A 128 -2.47 3.11 -20.64
CA ARG A 128 -2.12 1.70 -20.81
C ARG A 128 -0.87 1.61 -21.67
N GLY A 129 0.09 0.77 -21.28
CA GLY A 129 1.29 0.52 -22.09
C GLY A 129 2.50 0.12 -21.26
N ALA A 130 3.59 -0.18 -21.96
CA ALA A 130 4.83 -0.67 -21.38
C ALA A 130 5.46 0.33 -20.40
N ASP A 131 5.36 1.64 -20.66
CA ASP A 131 5.93 2.68 -19.79
C ASP A 131 5.23 2.74 -18.42
N SER A 132 3.89 2.63 -18.42
CA SER A 132 3.12 2.60 -17.18
C SER A 132 3.38 1.31 -16.39
N GLN A 133 3.52 0.18 -17.09
CA GLN A 133 3.92 -1.08 -16.45
C GLN A 133 5.32 -0.97 -15.84
N ALA A 134 6.30 -0.42 -16.56
CA ALA A 134 7.67 -0.27 -16.07
C ALA A 134 7.73 0.61 -14.82
N ALA A 135 6.96 1.69 -14.78
CA ALA A 135 6.84 2.55 -13.61
C ALA A 135 6.24 1.81 -12.39
N LEU A 136 5.18 1.01 -12.61
CA LEU A 136 4.57 0.18 -11.57
C LEU A 136 5.50 -0.95 -11.11
N GLU A 137 6.28 -1.56 -12.00
CA GLU A 137 7.28 -2.57 -11.64
C GLU A 137 8.42 -1.97 -10.80
N LEU A 138 8.87 -0.75 -11.13
CA LEU A 138 9.86 -0.04 -10.31
C LEU A 138 9.33 0.18 -8.89
N ALA A 139 8.10 0.69 -8.76
CA ALA A 139 7.44 0.88 -7.48
C ALA A 139 7.25 -0.45 -6.72
N TYR A 140 6.82 -1.50 -7.41
CA TYR A 140 6.66 -2.83 -6.80
C TYR A 140 7.99 -3.41 -6.32
N SER A 141 9.10 -3.17 -7.03
CA SER A 141 10.43 -3.64 -6.62
C SER A 141 10.83 -3.10 -5.24
N ASP A 142 10.41 -1.88 -4.90
CA ASP A 142 10.63 -1.26 -3.60
C ASP A 142 9.72 -1.91 -2.54
N ILE A 143 8.43 -2.05 -2.83
CA ILE A 143 7.47 -2.73 -1.94
C ILE A 143 7.91 -4.15 -1.60
N ARG A 144 8.40 -4.89 -2.60
CA ARG A 144 8.93 -6.24 -2.42
C ARG A 144 10.13 -6.25 -1.46
N ARG A 145 11.09 -5.33 -1.62
CA ARG A 145 12.23 -5.22 -0.69
C ARG A 145 11.77 -4.83 0.72
N ALA A 146 10.87 -3.87 0.84
CA ALA A 146 10.27 -3.51 2.13
C ALA A 146 9.59 -4.70 2.80
N PHE A 147 8.82 -5.48 2.05
CA PHE A 147 8.09 -6.62 2.60
C PHE A 147 9.04 -7.68 3.17
N LEU A 148 10.16 -7.94 2.49
CA LEU A 148 11.21 -8.83 3.01
C LEU A 148 11.81 -8.32 4.34
N HIS A 149 12.12 -7.03 4.43
CA HIS A 149 12.58 -6.43 5.69
C HIS A 149 11.52 -6.49 6.80
N PHE A 150 10.25 -6.29 6.44
CA PHE A 150 9.12 -6.45 7.35
C PHE A 150 9.03 -7.88 7.89
N LEU A 151 9.09 -8.90 7.03
CA LEU A 151 9.06 -10.31 7.45
C LEU A 151 10.22 -10.64 8.42
N GLN A 152 11.42 -10.13 8.15
CA GLN A 152 12.57 -10.30 9.04
C GLN A 152 12.32 -9.65 10.41
N ALA A 153 11.71 -8.46 10.44
CA ALA A 153 11.47 -7.72 11.67
C ALA A 153 10.40 -8.35 12.57
N ILE A 154 9.38 -8.99 11.99
CA ILE A 154 8.28 -9.59 12.76
C ILE A 154 8.51 -11.06 13.10
N GLY A 155 9.53 -11.69 12.52
CA GLY A 155 9.83 -13.11 12.73
C GLY A 155 8.85 -14.05 12.02
N ASN A 156 8.85 -15.32 12.44
CA ASN A 156 8.22 -16.42 11.69
C ASN A 156 6.78 -16.73 12.11
N GLU A 157 6.37 -16.35 13.32
CA GLU A 157 5.08 -16.76 13.91
C GLU A 157 4.02 -15.66 13.90
N THR A 158 4.41 -14.40 13.68
CA THR A 158 3.48 -13.27 13.80
C THR A 158 2.44 -13.28 12.67
N PRO A 159 1.13 -13.24 12.98
CA PRO A 159 0.07 -13.11 11.99
C PRO A 159 0.13 -11.77 11.26
N ILE A 160 -0.26 -11.76 9.99
CA ILE A 160 -0.06 -10.64 9.07
C ILE A 160 -1.39 -10.20 8.47
N ILE A 161 -1.60 -8.89 8.43
CA ILE A 161 -2.58 -8.25 7.54
C ILE A 161 -1.82 -7.59 6.40
N ILE A 162 -2.25 -7.82 5.16
CA ILE A 162 -1.80 -7.02 4.00
C ILE A 162 -2.89 -6.00 3.70
N ALA A 163 -2.56 -4.72 3.77
CA ALA A 163 -3.55 -3.67 3.52
C ALA A 163 -3.02 -2.67 2.50
N GLY A 164 -3.88 -2.16 1.64
CA GLY A 164 -3.52 -1.11 0.70
C GLY A 164 -4.73 -0.40 0.12
N HIS A 165 -4.48 0.64 -0.65
CA HIS A 165 -5.51 1.34 -1.42
C HIS A 165 -5.00 1.70 -2.81
N SER A 166 -5.81 1.56 -3.86
CA SER A 166 -5.45 1.94 -5.23
C SER A 166 -4.11 1.35 -5.68
N GLN A 167 -3.06 2.15 -5.93
CA GLN A 167 -1.71 1.62 -6.22
C GLN A 167 -1.19 0.67 -5.13
N GLY A 168 -1.47 0.98 -3.86
CA GLY A 168 -1.12 0.09 -2.76
C GLY A 168 -1.88 -1.23 -2.80
N SER A 169 -3.12 -1.25 -3.30
CA SER A 169 -3.89 -2.48 -3.52
C SER A 169 -3.34 -3.30 -4.69
N HIS A 170 -2.92 -2.64 -5.77
CA HIS A 170 -2.21 -3.29 -6.87
C HIS A 170 -0.93 -3.99 -6.38
N HIS A 171 -0.11 -3.31 -5.57
CA HIS A 171 1.10 -3.90 -5.01
C HIS A 171 0.80 -4.96 -3.93
N GLY A 172 -0.23 -4.76 -3.11
CA GLY A 172 -0.66 -5.75 -2.11
C GLY A 172 -1.14 -7.04 -2.75
N TRP A 173 -1.87 -6.95 -3.86
CA TRP A 173 -2.25 -8.11 -4.67
C TRP A 173 -1.02 -8.88 -5.17
N ARG A 174 -0.01 -8.16 -5.71
CA ARG A 174 1.26 -8.77 -6.12
C ARG A 174 2.01 -9.45 -4.97
N ILE A 175 2.02 -8.85 -3.78
CA ILE A 175 2.57 -9.48 -2.56
C ILE A 175 1.85 -10.79 -2.24
N LEU A 176 0.53 -10.83 -2.32
CA LEU A 176 -0.23 -12.06 -2.09
C LEU A 176 0.15 -13.16 -3.10
N GLN A 177 0.23 -12.81 -4.38
CA GLN A 177 0.62 -13.76 -5.43
C GLN A 177 2.03 -14.30 -5.25
N GLU A 178 3.00 -13.45 -4.90
CA GLU A 178 4.40 -13.85 -4.82
C GLU A 178 4.73 -14.59 -3.51
N PHE A 179 4.16 -14.15 -2.38
CA PHE A 179 4.60 -14.60 -1.06
C PHE A 179 3.60 -15.48 -0.33
N PHE A 180 2.31 -15.39 -0.61
CA PHE A 180 1.28 -16.06 0.19
C PHE A 180 0.57 -17.19 -0.55
N ASP A 181 0.07 -16.98 -1.76
CA ASP A 181 -0.84 -17.91 -2.42
C ASP A 181 -0.20 -19.30 -2.65
N GLY A 182 -0.69 -20.31 -1.92
CA GLY A 182 -0.17 -21.68 -1.97
C GLY A 182 1.16 -21.90 -1.24
N THR A 183 1.67 -20.90 -0.51
CA THR A 183 2.93 -21.00 0.23
C THR A 183 2.70 -21.27 1.71
N GLY A 184 3.77 -21.62 2.44
CA GLY A 184 3.71 -21.76 3.90
C GLY A 184 3.35 -20.46 4.64
N LEU A 185 3.63 -19.30 4.04
CA LEU A 185 3.32 -17.98 4.61
C LEU A 185 1.81 -17.73 4.66
N GLN A 186 1.01 -18.40 3.81
CA GLN A 186 -0.45 -18.26 3.77
C GLN A 186 -1.09 -18.48 5.15
N SER A 187 -0.56 -19.41 5.94
CA SER A 187 -1.06 -19.72 7.29
C SER A 187 -1.02 -18.53 8.25
N ARG A 188 -0.19 -17.52 7.96
CA ARG A 188 -0.06 -16.30 8.74
C ARG A 188 -0.99 -15.18 8.27
N LEU A 189 -1.63 -15.31 7.10
CA LEU A 189 -2.51 -14.28 6.57
C LEU A 189 -3.82 -14.23 7.37
N VAL A 190 -4.02 -13.15 8.11
CA VAL A 190 -5.28 -12.90 8.83
C VAL A 190 -6.34 -12.38 7.87
N ALA A 191 -5.99 -11.41 7.02
CA ALA A 191 -6.83 -10.86 5.97
C ALA A 191 -5.98 -10.02 5.02
N ALA A 192 -6.47 -9.82 3.80
CA ALA A 192 -5.95 -8.79 2.91
C ALA A 192 -7.02 -7.76 2.56
N TYR A 193 -6.81 -6.47 2.85
CA TYR A 193 -7.75 -5.39 2.51
C TYR A 193 -7.20 -4.57 1.35
N LEU A 194 -7.74 -4.79 0.14
CA LEU A 194 -7.21 -4.24 -1.12
C LEU A 194 -8.25 -3.45 -1.95
N PRO A 195 -8.89 -2.40 -1.41
CA PRO A 195 -9.85 -1.57 -2.15
C PRO A 195 -9.24 -0.66 -3.22
N GLY A 196 -10.08 -0.21 -4.16
CA GLY A 196 -9.73 0.85 -5.12
C GLY A 196 -8.82 0.41 -6.26
N TYR A 197 -8.64 -0.89 -6.46
CA TYR A 197 -7.98 -1.47 -7.63
C TYR A 197 -8.71 -2.76 -8.05
N PRO A 198 -8.96 -2.98 -9.36
CA PRO A 198 -9.61 -4.20 -9.82
C PRO A 198 -8.65 -5.38 -9.72
N ILE A 199 -9.01 -6.39 -8.92
CA ILE A 199 -8.26 -7.65 -8.80
C ILE A 199 -9.01 -8.73 -9.59
N PRO A 200 -8.37 -9.41 -10.56
CA PRO A 200 -9.03 -10.50 -11.28
C PRO A 200 -9.37 -11.66 -10.34
N GLY A 201 -10.62 -12.12 -10.33
CA GLY A 201 -11.09 -13.17 -9.41
C GLY A 201 -10.40 -14.53 -9.57
N SER A 202 -9.73 -14.78 -10.70
CA SER A 202 -8.97 -16.00 -10.96
C SER A 202 -7.46 -15.86 -10.71
N SER A 203 -7.01 -14.75 -10.14
CA SER A 203 -5.58 -14.44 -9.99
C SER A 203 -4.89 -15.06 -8.77
N LEU A 204 -5.67 -15.65 -7.86
CA LEU A 204 -5.23 -16.38 -6.68
C LEU A 204 -5.89 -17.76 -6.70
N HIS A 205 -5.13 -18.80 -6.42
CA HIS A 205 -5.58 -20.19 -6.54
C HIS A 205 -5.94 -20.81 -5.19
N HIS A 206 -5.37 -20.33 -4.09
CA HIS A 206 -5.52 -20.90 -2.76
C HIS A 206 -6.11 -19.92 -1.74
N ILE A 207 -5.84 -18.62 -1.91
CA ILE A 207 -6.42 -17.57 -1.07
C ILE A 207 -7.80 -17.20 -1.64
N PRO A 208 -8.90 -17.39 -0.88
CA PRO A 208 -10.22 -17.02 -1.35
C PRO A 208 -10.42 -15.51 -1.35
N PHE A 209 -11.35 -15.03 -2.17
CA PHE A 209 -11.94 -13.70 -2.01
C PHE A 209 -13.05 -13.76 -0.94
N ALA A 210 -13.15 -12.70 -0.15
CA ALA A 210 -14.10 -12.65 0.95
C ALA A 210 -15.56 -12.60 0.44
N ASP A 211 -16.41 -13.41 1.05
CA ASP A 211 -17.85 -13.53 0.79
C ASP A 211 -18.71 -12.97 1.95
N ARG A 212 -18.05 -12.55 3.04
CA ARG A 212 -18.66 -11.99 4.26
C ARG A 212 -17.66 -11.11 5.00
N GLU A 213 -18.15 -10.20 5.83
CA GLU A 213 -17.35 -9.21 6.56
C GLU A 213 -16.20 -9.83 7.38
N ALA A 214 -16.49 -10.91 8.12
CA ALA A 214 -15.52 -11.56 9.02
C ALA A 214 -14.76 -12.75 8.37
N HIS A 215 -14.56 -12.76 7.06
CA HIS A 215 -13.83 -13.84 6.39
C HIS A 215 -12.30 -13.72 6.65
N VAL A 216 -11.78 -14.60 7.51
CA VAL A 216 -10.35 -14.71 7.84
C VAL A 216 -9.58 -15.48 6.76
N GLY A 217 -8.35 -15.06 6.46
CA GLY A 217 -7.49 -15.68 5.45
C GLY A 217 -7.90 -15.38 4.01
N ALA A 218 -8.74 -14.35 3.81
CA ALA A 218 -9.30 -13.99 2.51
C ALA A 218 -8.93 -12.57 2.07
N VAL A 219 -9.09 -12.32 0.76
CA VAL A 219 -8.96 -10.98 0.17
C VAL A 219 -10.30 -10.24 0.19
N HIS A 220 -10.33 -9.13 0.90
CA HIS A 220 -11.40 -8.14 0.93
C HIS A 220 -11.08 -7.03 -0.06
N GLY A 221 -11.76 -7.04 -1.21
CA GLY A 221 -11.60 -6.02 -2.25
C GLY A 221 -12.94 -5.39 -2.59
N TRP A 222 -12.96 -4.07 -2.77
CA TRP A 222 -14.12 -3.35 -3.27
C TRP A 222 -13.68 -2.15 -4.10
N MET A 223 -14.52 -1.77 -5.07
CA MET A 223 -14.38 -0.52 -5.81
C MET A 223 -15.68 0.26 -5.67
N THR A 224 -15.57 1.50 -5.22
CA THR A 224 -16.70 2.43 -5.17
C THR A 224 -16.94 2.98 -6.56
N PHE A 225 -18.15 2.81 -7.08
CA PHE A 225 -18.64 3.53 -8.24
C PHE A 225 -19.36 4.80 -7.78
N SER A 226 -19.34 5.85 -8.61
CA SER A 226 -20.22 7.01 -8.39
C SER A 226 -21.67 6.54 -8.47
N GLU A 227 -22.58 7.16 -7.71
CA GLU A 227 -24.04 6.90 -7.78
C GLU A 227 -24.61 7.04 -9.20
N SER A 228 -23.90 7.75 -10.09
CA SER A 228 -24.26 7.91 -11.51
C SER A 228 -23.87 6.74 -12.40
N PHE A 229 -23.16 5.73 -11.89
CA PHE A 229 -22.83 4.49 -12.59
C PHE A 229 -23.74 3.38 -12.03
N VAL A 230 -24.57 2.81 -12.91
CA VAL A 230 -25.47 1.69 -12.61
C VAL A 230 -24.82 0.38 -13.01
#